data_AF-A0A934LRK9-F1
#
_entry.id   AF-A0A934LRK9-F1
#
_cell.length_a   1.000
_cell.length_b   1.000
_cell.length_c   1.000
_cell.angle_alpha   90.00
_cell.angle_beta   90.00
_cell.angle_gamma   90.00
#
_symmetry.space_group_name_H-M   'P 1'
#
loop_
_entity.id
_entity.type
_entity.pdbx_description
1 polymer ?
#
loop_
_entity_poly.entity_id
_entity_poly.type
_entity_poly.pdbx_seq_one_letter_code
_entity_poly.pdbx_strand_id
1 'polypeptide(L)' 'NLDVYQAAANRLFETDYHMPVMFFTQLIGLAFGLSPKEVGIGQEFVDAMPAIQKILDMAPPKVKPERRSKNALPMPVMPE' A
#
# COMPACT_ATOMS: atom_id res chain seq x y z
N ASN A 1 6.39 13.61 11.14
CA ASN A 1 5.59 14.52 12.00
C ASN A 1 4.28 13.90 12.43
N LEU A 2 3.39 13.48 11.53
CA LEU A 2 2.06 12.99 11.92
C LEU A 2 2.11 11.86 12.96
N ASP A 3 2.97 10.85 12.75
CA ASP A 3 3.12 9.71 13.65
C ASP A 3 3.47 10.10 15.10
N VAL A 4 4.44 11.01 15.26
CA VAL A 4 4.91 11.50 16.58
C VAL A 4 3.88 12.38 17.29
N TYR A 5 3.13 13.19 16.53
CA TYR A 5 2.28 14.23 17.12
C TYR A 5 0.84 13.79 17.42
N GLN A 6 0.47 12.53 17.17
CA GLN A 6 -0.90 12.06 17.43
C GLN A 6 -1.30 12.24 18.90
N ALA A 7 -0.41 11.92 19.84
CA ALA A 7 -0.69 12.10 21.27
C ALA A 7 -0.95 13.57 21.64
N ALA A 8 -0.19 14.51 21.05
CA ALA A 8 -0.39 15.93 21.27
C ALA A 8 -1.70 16.42 20.65
N ALA A 9 -2.04 15.95 19.43
CA ALA A 9 -3.29 16.27 18.77
C ALA A 9 -4.50 15.72 19.55
N ASN A 10 -4.44 14.46 19.99
CA ASN A 10 -5.48 13.83 20.80
C ASN A 10 -5.75 14.61 22.08
N ARG A 11 -4.69 15.07 22.76
CA ARG A 11 -4.84 15.92 23.96
C ARG A 11 -5.46 17.28 23.64
N LEU A 12 -5.07 17.93 22.55
CA LEU A 12 -5.53 19.27 22.21
C LEU A 12 -6.98 19.30 21.75
N PHE A 13 -7.40 18.27 21.01
CA PHE A 13 -8.71 18.23 20.35
C PHE A 13 -9.70 17.27 21.01
N GLU A 14 -9.35 16.68 22.16
CA GLU A 14 -10.17 15.70 22.87
C GLU A 14 -10.57 14.51 21.98
N THR A 15 -9.61 14.01 21.21
CA THR A 15 -9.78 12.86 20.29
C THR A 15 -8.97 11.65 20.73
N ASP A 16 -9.20 10.52 20.07
CA ASP A 16 -8.48 9.25 20.34
C ASP A 16 -8.03 8.55 19.05
N TYR A 17 -7.35 9.30 18.19
CA TYR A 17 -6.83 8.76 16.93
C TYR A 17 -5.64 7.84 17.17
N HIS A 18 -5.70 6.69 16.50
CA HIS A 18 -4.63 5.71 16.39
C HIS A 18 -4.38 5.46 14.91
N MET A 19 -3.97 6.52 14.20
CA MET A 19 -3.82 6.48 12.75
C MET A 19 -2.47 5.85 12.38
N PRO A 20 -2.43 4.74 11.62
CA PRO A 20 -1.19 4.21 11.08
C PRO A 20 -0.58 5.18 10.07
N VAL A 21 0.71 5.49 10.22
CA VAL A 21 1.46 6.36 9.30
C VAL A 21 2.60 5.56 8.66
N MET A 22 2.60 5.46 7.34
CA MET A 22 3.63 4.75 6.57
C MET A 22 4.27 5.67 5.54
N PHE A 23 5.55 5.46 5.27
CA PHE A 23 6.22 6.10 4.14
C PHE A 23 5.87 5.38 2.83
N PHE A 24 5.79 6.13 1.75
CA PHE A 24 5.53 5.60 0.42
C PHE A 24 6.56 4.53 -0.02
N THR A 25 7.83 4.69 0.37
CA THR A 25 8.88 3.71 0.09
C THR A 25 8.67 2.37 0.81
N GLN A 26 8.08 2.39 2.02
CA GLN A 26 7.72 1.16 2.74
C GLN A 26 6.63 0.41 1.98
N LEU A 27 5.62 1.13 1.48
CA LEU A 27 4.56 0.56 0.65
C LEU A 27 5.10 -0.03 -0.66
N ILE A 28 6.03 0.66 -1.33
CA ILE A 28 6.70 0.11 -2.52
C ILE A 28 7.44 -1.19 -2.17
N GLY A 29 8.19 -1.21 -1.06
CA GLY A 29 8.91 -2.41 -0.65
C GLY A 29 7.98 -3.60 -0.43
N LEU A 30 6.86 -3.39 0.26
CA LEU A 30 5.81 -4.42 0.42
C LEU A 30 5.25 -4.87 -0.93
N ALA A 31 4.96 -3.94 -1.84
CA ALA A 31 4.44 -4.26 -3.17
C ALA A 31 5.44 -5.07 -4.03
N PHE A 32 6.74 -4.93 -3.79
CA PHE A 32 7.79 -5.71 -4.44
C PHE A 32 8.14 -7.01 -3.70
N GLY A 33 7.40 -7.35 -2.63
CA GLY A 33 7.54 -8.61 -1.92
C GLY A 33 8.57 -8.59 -0.78
N LEU A 34 9.05 -7.42 -0.37
CA LEU A 34 9.82 -7.32 0.88
C LEU A 34 8.91 -7.56 2.09
N SER A 35 9.47 -8.15 3.13
CA SER A 35 8.76 -8.37 4.39
C SER A 35 8.53 -7.06 5.17
N PRO A 36 7.53 -7.01 6.07
CA PRO A 36 7.31 -5.85 6.94
C PRO A 36 8.56 -5.42 7.72
N LYS A 37 9.36 -6.41 8.17
CA LYS A 37 10.62 -6.14 8.89
C LYS A 37 11.68 -5.47 8.01
N GLU A 38 11.81 -5.90 6.75
CA GLU A 38 12.80 -5.34 5.82
C GLU A 38 12.51 -3.88 5.46
N VAL A 39 11.23 -3.48 5.46
CA VAL A 39 10.83 -2.08 5.22
C VAL A 39 10.67 -1.28 6.52
N GLY A 40 11.03 -1.85 7.67
CA GLY A 40 11.05 -1.15 8.96
C GLY A 40 9.68 -0.94 9.61
N ILE A 41 8.68 -1.77 9.31
CA ILE A 41 7.42 -1.80 10.07
C ILE A 41 7.68 -2.33 11.49
N GLY A 42 6.97 -1.79 12.47
CA GLY A 42 7.15 -2.01 13.90
C GLY A 42 8.11 -1.02 14.56
N GLN A 43 8.48 0.07 13.86
CA GLN A 43 9.31 1.16 14.41
C GLN A 43 8.52 2.47 14.57
N GLU A 44 7.29 2.48 14.09
CA GLU A 44 6.31 3.56 14.22
C GLU A 44 5.78 3.72 15.65
N PHE A 45 5.24 4.90 15.96
CA PHE A 45 4.63 5.19 17.27
C PHE A 45 3.24 4.54 17.41
N VAL A 46 2.53 4.34 16.31
CA VAL A 46 1.23 3.66 16.26
C VAL A 46 1.33 2.44 15.35
N ASP A 47 1.13 1.25 15.91
CA ASP A 47 1.23 -0.03 15.20
C ASP A 47 0.50 -0.02 13.84
N ALA A 48 1.28 -0.18 12.76
CA ALA A 48 0.77 -0.16 11.39
C ALA A 48 0.39 -1.55 10.86
N MET A 49 0.72 -2.63 11.56
CA MET A 49 0.42 -4.00 11.13
C MET A 49 -1.08 -4.24 10.84
N PRO A 50 -2.03 -3.73 11.65
CA PRO A 50 -3.46 -3.90 11.36
C PRO A 50 -3.89 -3.28 10.02
N ALA A 51 -3.24 -2.21 9.56
CA ALA A 51 -3.53 -1.61 8.26
C ALA A 51 -2.93 -2.43 7.12
N ILE A 52 -1.70 -2.93 7.29
CA ILE A 52 -1.01 -3.76 6.30
C ILE A 52 -1.77 -5.06 6.07
N GLN A 53 -2.25 -5.71 7.13
CA GLN A 53 -2.99 -6.97 6.99
C GLN A 53 -4.22 -6.82 6.10
N LYS A 54 -4.96 -5.71 6.23
CA LYS A 54 -6.11 -5.41 5.37
C LYS A 54 -5.73 -5.27 3.90
N ILE A 55 -4.53 -4.76 3.60
CA ILE A 55 -4.04 -4.59 2.23
C ILE A 55 -3.58 -5.94 1.66
N LEU A 56 -2.87 -6.75 2.46
CA LEU A 56 -2.40 -8.07 2.04
C LEU A 56 -3.54 -9.06 1.80
N ASP A 57 -4.62 -8.96 2.57
CA ASP A 57 -5.83 -9.78 2.40
C ASP A 57 -6.63 -9.41 1.14
N MET A 58 -6.39 -8.21 0.56
CA MET A 58 -6.98 -7.81 -0.70
C MET A 58 -6.21 -8.47 -1.85
N ALA A 59 -6.72 -9.59 -2.34
CA ALA A 59 -6.22 -10.18 -3.59
C ALA A 59 -6.21 -9.11 -4.70
N PRO A 60 -5.13 -9.01 -5.50
CA PRO A 60 -5.06 -8.03 -6.57
C PRO A 60 -6.29 -8.19 -7.47
N PRO A 61 -6.96 -7.10 -7.89
CA PRO A 61 -8.11 -7.19 -8.76
C PRO A 61 -7.69 -7.98 -9.99
N LYS A 62 -8.37 -9.10 -10.26
CA LYS A 62 -8.13 -9.88 -11.47
C LYS A 62 -8.42 -8.97 -12.65
N VAL A 63 -7.37 -8.47 -13.29
CA VAL A 63 -7.48 -7.68 -14.52
C VAL A 63 -8.10 -8.63 -15.55
N LYS A 64 -9.39 -8.46 -15.85
CA LYS A 64 -9.99 -9.16 -16.98
C LYS A 64 -9.28 -8.61 -18.21
N PRO A 65 -8.60 -9.45 -19.02
CA PRO A 65 -7.99 -8.97 -20.25
C PRO A 65 -9.10 -8.32 -21.09
N GLU A 66 -8.93 -7.04 -21.39
CA GLU A 66 -9.87 -6.33 -22.24
C GLU A 66 -9.83 -6.99 -23.62
N ARG A 67 -10.95 -7.55 -24.06
CA ARG A 67 -11.02 -8.16 -25.39
C ARG A 67 -10.80 -7.06 -26.41
N ARG A 68 -9.72 -7.18 -27.20
CA ARG A 68 -9.47 -6.28 -28.32
C ARG A 68 -10.72 -6.19 -29.19
N SER A 69 -11.07 -4.95 -29.55
CA SER A 69 -12.12 -4.68 -30.52
C SER A 69 -11.85 -5.42 -31.82
N LYS A 70 -12.91 -5.87 -32.50
CA LYS A 70 -12.81 -6.51 -33.82
C LYS A 70 -12.18 -5.58 -34.88
N ASN A 71 -12.18 -4.27 -34.63
CA ASN A 71 -11.60 -3.26 -35.51
C ASN A 71 -10.15 -2.91 -35.13
N ALA A 72 -9.55 -3.58 -34.15
CA ALA A 72 -8.17 -3.32 -33.75
C ALA A 72 -7.19 -3.78 -34.83
N LEU A 73 -6.16 -2.98 -35.08
CA LEU A 73 -5.07 -3.34 -35.99
C LEU A 73 -4.38 -4.64 -35.51
N PRO A 74 -3.96 -5.52 -36.44
CA PRO A 74 -3.20 -6.72 -36.09
C PRO A 74 -1.87 -6.34 -35.45
N MET A 75 -1.38 -7.16 -34.50
CA MET A 75 -0.03 -6.98 -33.98
C MET A 75 0.98 -7.33 -35.06
N PRO A 76 2.02 -6.51 -35.26
CA PRO A 76 3.15 -6.93 -36.08
C PRO A 76 3.82 -8.13 -35.43
N VAL A 77 4.06 -9.17 -36.23
CA VAL A 77 4.93 -10.30 -35.87
C VAL A 77 6.37 -9.87 -36.12
N MET A 78 7.23 -10.00 -35.11
CA MET A 78 8.67 -9.81 -35.30
C MET A 78 9.21 -10.98 -36.13
N PRO A 79 10.04 -10.73 -37.16
CA PRO A 79 10.82 -11.79 -37.78
C PRO A 79 11.81 -12.37 -36.76
N GLU A 80 12.05 -13.69 -36.85
CA GLU A 80 13.05 -14.41 -36.03
C GLU A 80 14.48 -13.89 -36.24
#